data_AF-A0A7J2HSN7-F1
#
_entry.id   AF-A0A7J2HSN7-F1
#
_cell.length_a   1.000
_cell.length_b   1.000
_cell.length_c   1.000
_cell.angle_alpha   90.00
_cell.angle_beta   90.00
_cell.angle_gamma   90.00
#
_symmetry.space_group_name_H-M   'P 1'
#
loop_
_entity.id
_entity.type
_entity.pdbx_description
1 polymer ?
#
loop_
_entity_poly.entity_id
_entity_poly.type
_entity_poly.pdbx_seq_one_letter_code
_entity_poly.pdbx_strand_id
1 'polypeptide(L)'
;MVLSRAAPYLAVLLALGLIVGAVSAEQEKPIVVATTTVLGSVVEDLAGDRVQLIVLVNPSICPAHYDVKPSDAYAISEAKLIFYHGMEGWLKQLYEASGSEAKLVQVSGGWATPDGVASYYRRIAEALKEELGLDVSDRLEARLRELEDVSKDVLEEAERSGVSEVRVIAMSWQRGFVEWMGFDVVGEFGPPEKLSSADIEELVAAGRENGVGIVVSNLQSGVEVGGMIARELGAVHVILSNFPETDPETKTLIDLMKHKSDKLLEAVKLLEVRRGLESAEAELEFYRSVSYSLVAVSLIEAAVIAYLGWRLRKIG
;
A
#
# COMPACT_ATOMS: atom_id res chain seq x y z
N MET A 1 -43.80 68.10 8.03
CA MET A 1 -43.92 67.01 9.02
C MET A 1 -43.84 65.58 8.45
N VAL A 2 -44.07 65.35 7.15
CA VAL A 2 -44.09 64.00 6.56
C VAL A 2 -42.69 63.35 6.46
N LEU A 3 -41.64 64.13 6.17
CA LEU A 3 -40.26 63.63 6.05
C LEU A 3 -39.66 63.10 7.36
N SER A 4 -40.12 63.59 8.53
CA SER A 4 -39.59 63.14 9.83
C SER A 4 -40.05 61.75 10.26
N ARG A 5 -41.17 61.25 9.70
CA ARG A 5 -41.75 59.94 10.06
C ARG A 5 -41.23 58.79 9.21
N ALA A 6 -40.57 59.08 8.09
CA ALA A 6 -39.99 58.09 7.18
C ALA A 6 -38.53 57.72 7.52
N ALA A 7 -37.84 58.57 8.28
CA ALA A 7 -36.46 58.36 8.73
C ALA A 7 -36.20 57.00 9.43
N PRO A 8 -37.05 56.49 10.35
CA PRO A 8 -36.80 55.19 10.98
C PRO A 8 -36.95 54.02 9.99
N TYR A 9 -37.85 54.11 9.01
CA TYR A 9 -38.05 53.06 8.01
C TYR A 9 -36.90 53.01 7.00
N LEU A 10 -36.34 54.17 6.63
CA LEU A 10 -35.18 54.26 5.75
C LEU A 10 -33.91 53.72 6.43
N ALA A 11 -33.75 53.95 7.74
CA ALA A 11 -32.66 53.40 8.53
C ALA A 11 -32.75 51.88 8.68
N VAL A 12 -33.96 51.33 8.85
CA VAL A 12 -34.19 49.87 8.89
C VAL A 12 -33.94 49.22 7.53
N LEU A 13 -34.36 49.85 6.42
CA LEU A 13 -34.07 49.37 5.05
C LEU A 13 -32.57 49.39 4.72
N LEU A 14 -31.83 50.42 5.15
CA LEU A 14 -30.36 50.47 5.01
C LEU A 14 -29.67 49.41 5.87
N ALA A 15 -30.14 49.19 7.10
CA ALA A 15 -29.62 48.16 7.99
C ALA A 15 -29.89 46.74 7.45
N LEU A 16 -31.06 46.50 6.84
CA LEU A 16 -31.36 45.22 6.17
C LEU A 16 -30.49 45.00 4.93
N GLY A 17 -30.22 46.05 4.15
CA GLY A 17 -29.31 45.97 2.99
C GLY A 17 -27.86 45.64 3.36
N LEU A 18 -27.38 46.13 4.51
CA LEU A 18 -26.06 45.82 5.06
C LEU A 18 -25.96 44.38 5.59
N ILE A 19 -27.06 43.83 6.11
CA ILE A 19 -27.10 42.42 6.58
C ILE A 19 -27.12 41.45 5.40
N VAL A 20 -27.77 41.80 4.29
CA VAL A 20 -27.78 40.97 3.06
C VAL A 20 -26.44 41.03 2.32
N GLY A 21 -25.72 42.15 2.37
CA GLY A 21 -24.36 42.27 1.81
C GLY A 21 -23.26 41.58 2.63
N ALA A 22 -23.58 41.09 3.83
CA ALA A 22 -22.67 40.35 4.72
C ALA A 22 -22.83 38.82 4.62
N VAL A 23 -23.66 38.32 3.69
CA VAL A 23 -23.50 36.94 3.21
C VAL A 23 -22.16 36.94 2.48
N SER A 24 -21.12 36.48 3.17
CA SER A 24 -19.77 36.30 2.62
C SER A 24 -19.88 35.79 1.20
N ALA A 25 -19.30 36.53 0.24
CA ALA A 25 -18.97 35.95 -1.04
C ALA A 25 -18.06 34.75 -0.74
N GLU A 26 -18.65 33.56 -0.73
CA GLU A 26 -17.92 32.31 -0.60
C GLU A 26 -17.03 32.24 -1.83
N GLN A 27 -15.77 32.59 -1.64
CA GLN A 27 -14.79 32.66 -2.70
C GLN A 27 -14.71 31.25 -3.31
N GLU A 28 -15.03 31.11 -4.59
CA GLU A 28 -14.99 29.80 -5.26
C GLU A 28 -13.62 29.17 -5.03
N LYS A 29 -13.64 27.94 -4.50
CA LYS A 29 -12.42 27.22 -4.12
C LYS A 29 -11.60 26.96 -5.38
N PRO A 30 -10.27 27.19 -5.37
CA PRO A 30 -9.45 26.90 -6.53
C PRO A 30 -9.49 25.40 -6.84
N ILE A 31 -9.67 25.08 -8.12
CA ILE A 31 -9.63 23.71 -8.60
C ILE A 31 -8.18 23.24 -8.65
N VAL A 32 -7.89 22.13 -7.99
CA VAL A 32 -6.59 21.46 -8.00
C VAL A 32 -6.79 20.09 -8.62
N VAL A 33 -6.01 19.78 -9.66
CA VAL A 33 -6.00 18.47 -10.29
C VAL A 33 -4.78 17.69 -9.83
N ALA A 34 -4.96 16.44 -9.47
CA ALA A 34 -3.90 15.48 -9.20
C ALA A 34 -4.02 14.31 -10.18
N THR A 35 -2.91 13.89 -10.79
CA THR A 35 -2.96 12.75 -11.73
C THR A 35 -3.33 11.45 -11.02
N THR A 36 -2.89 11.24 -9.78
CA THR A 36 -3.11 9.99 -9.02
C THR A 36 -3.59 10.26 -7.60
N THR A 37 -4.10 9.23 -6.92
CA THR A 37 -4.47 9.32 -5.49
C THR A 37 -3.27 9.51 -4.56
N VAL A 38 -2.04 9.20 -5.00
CA VAL A 38 -0.83 9.51 -4.21
C VAL A 38 -0.69 11.03 -4.05
N LEU A 39 -0.87 11.78 -5.14
CA LEU A 39 -0.82 13.24 -5.11
C LEU A 39 -2.10 13.81 -4.50
N GLY A 40 -3.25 13.24 -4.88
CA GLY A 40 -4.56 13.67 -4.39
C GLY A 40 -4.71 13.57 -2.89
N SER A 41 -4.35 12.42 -2.30
CA SER A 41 -4.46 12.21 -0.85
C SER A 41 -3.62 13.20 -0.05
N VAL A 42 -2.43 13.58 -0.53
CA VAL A 42 -1.58 14.58 0.14
C VAL A 42 -2.18 15.98 0.02
N VAL A 43 -2.74 16.33 -1.15
CA VAL A 43 -3.47 17.60 -1.32
C VAL A 43 -4.69 17.66 -0.40
N GLU A 44 -5.49 16.59 -0.32
CA GLU A 44 -6.65 16.51 0.56
C GLU A 44 -6.26 16.63 2.04
N ASP A 45 -5.20 15.93 2.47
CA ASP A 45 -4.76 15.93 3.85
C ASP A 45 -4.17 17.29 4.30
N LEU A 46 -3.54 18.03 3.38
CA LEU A 46 -2.99 19.37 3.64
C LEU A 46 -4.02 20.49 3.45
N ALA A 47 -4.70 20.53 2.31
CA ALA A 47 -5.59 21.62 1.93
C ALA A 47 -7.03 21.37 2.38
N GLY A 48 -7.50 20.12 2.29
CA GLY A 48 -8.86 19.71 2.61
C GLY A 48 -9.90 20.54 1.86
N ASP A 49 -10.88 21.04 2.60
CA ASP A 49 -11.98 21.85 2.09
C ASP A 49 -11.57 23.22 1.54
N ARG A 50 -10.29 23.60 1.55
CA ARG A 50 -9.80 24.86 0.98
C ARG A 50 -9.61 24.82 -0.54
N VAL A 51 -9.65 23.63 -1.14
CA VAL A 51 -9.52 23.42 -2.59
C VAL A 51 -10.66 22.54 -3.09
N GLN A 52 -10.95 22.61 -4.38
CA GLN A 52 -11.75 21.58 -5.05
C GLN A 52 -10.79 20.60 -5.73
N LEU A 53 -10.54 19.45 -5.09
CA LEU A 53 -9.63 18.44 -5.60
C LEU A 53 -10.32 17.54 -6.63
N ILE A 54 -9.66 17.34 -7.77
CA ILE A 54 -10.05 16.35 -8.79
C ILE A 54 -8.87 15.39 -9.00
N VAL A 55 -9.09 14.10 -8.81
CA VAL A 55 -8.11 13.05 -9.10
C VAL A 55 -8.47 12.35 -10.42
N LEU A 56 -7.52 12.30 -11.36
CA LEU A 56 -7.79 11.75 -12.70
C LEU A 56 -7.78 10.22 -12.72
N VAL A 57 -6.74 9.60 -12.16
CA VAL A 57 -6.56 8.14 -12.22
C VAL A 57 -7.09 7.47 -10.96
N ASN A 58 -7.96 6.47 -11.15
CA ASN A 58 -8.46 5.63 -10.07
C ASN A 58 -7.34 4.77 -9.46
N PRO A 59 -7.31 4.55 -8.13
CA PRO A 59 -6.24 3.81 -7.45
C PRO A 59 -6.16 2.31 -7.79
N SER A 60 -7.20 1.76 -8.44
CA SER A 60 -7.28 0.35 -8.82
C SER A 60 -6.49 0.01 -10.09
N ILE A 61 -5.98 1.00 -10.81
CA ILE A 61 -5.27 0.80 -12.08
C ILE A 61 -3.88 1.44 -12.05
N CYS A 62 -2.97 0.89 -12.84
CA CYS A 62 -1.66 1.49 -13.04
C CYS A 62 -1.81 2.79 -13.88
N PRO A 63 -1.33 3.96 -13.40
CA PRO A 63 -1.44 5.23 -14.13
C PRO A 63 -0.76 5.24 -15.51
N ALA A 64 0.22 4.34 -15.72
CA ALA A 64 0.88 4.17 -17.01
C ALA A 64 -0.04 3.60 -18.10
N HIS A 65 -1.14 2.94 -17.71
CA HIS A 65 -2.14 2.35 -18.62
C HIS A 65 -3.47 3.11 -18.60
N TYR A 66 -3.49 4.33 -18.07
CA TYR A 66 -4.70 5.13 -18.01
C TYR A 66 -5.20 5.55 -19.40
N ASP A 67 -6.50 5.39 -19.64
CA ASP A 67 -7.16 5.86 -20.85
C ASP A 67 -7.83 7.21 -20.59
N VAL A 68 -7.32 8.23 -21.26
CA VAL A 68 -7.72 9.63 -21.06
C VAL A 68 -9.14 9.87 -21.59
N LYS A 69 -9.93 10.63 -20.83
CA LYS A 69 -11.33 10.92 -21.14
C LYS A 69 -11.54 12.40 -21.46
N PRO A 70 -12.58 12.75 -22.24
CA PRO A 70 -12.95 14.15 -22.47
C PRO A 70 -13.19 14.95 -21.18
N SER A 71 -13.70 14.30 -20.12
CA SER A 71 -13.86 14.91 -18.80
C SER A 71 -12.54 15.38 -18.18
N ASP A 72 -11.44 14.69 -18.48
CA ASP A 72 -10.12 15.01 -17.92
C ASP A 72 -9.56 16.29 -18.56
N ALA A 73 -9.81 16.48 -19.86
CA ALA A 73 -9.47 17.72 -20.55
C ALA A 73 -10.21 18.91 -19.95
N TYR A 74 -11.49 18.74 -19.62
CA TYR A 74 -12.28 19.76 -18.94
C TYR A 74 -11.77 20.03 -17.52
N ALA A 75 -11.50 18.99 -16.73
CA ALA A 75 -10.93 19.17 -15.39
C ALA A 75 -9.59 19.94 -15.43
N ILE A 76 -8.74 19.64 -16.41
CA ILE A 76 -7.46 20.32 -16.61
C ILE A 76 -7.66 21.77 -17.10
N SER A 77 -8.64 22.05 -17.96
CA SER A 77 -8.90 23.42 -18.44
C SER A 77 -9.36 24.36 -17.33
N GLU A 78 -10.15 23.85 -16.38
CA GLU A 78 -10.66 24.63 -15.25
C GLU A 78 -9.68 24.73 -14.06
N ALA A 79 -8.62 23.92 -14.06
CA ALA A 79 -7.67 23.86 -12.96
C ALA A 79 -6.89 25.18 -12.78
N LYS A 80 -6.53 25.46 -11.53
CA LYS A 80 -5.51 26.48 -11.20
C LYS A 80 -4.13 25.88 -10.99
N LEU A 81 -4.08 24.64 -10.49
CA LEU A 81 -2.85 23.92 -10.17
C LEU A 81 -3.02 22.45 -10.52
N ILE A 82 -2.00 21.84 -11.10
CA ILE A 82 -1.98 20.45 -11.53
C ILE A 82 -0.71 19.77 -11.00
N PHE A 83 -0.90 18.74 -10.17
CA PHE A 83 0.18 17.88 -9.68
C PHE A 83 0.29 16.62 -10.51
N TYR A 84 1.52 16.25 -10.88
CA TYR A 84 1.83 15.03 -11.63
C TYR A 84 3.19 14.42 -11.26
N HIS A 85 3.41 13.14 -11.59
CA HIS A 85 4.68 12.47 -11.26
C HIS A 85 5.76 12.63 -12.34
N GLY A 86 5.34 12.79 -13.60
CA GLY A 86 6.20 12.83 -14.78
C GLY A 86 6.31 11.50 -15.52
N MET A 87 5.67 10.44 -15.01
CA MET A 87 5.53 9.16 -15.71
C MET A 87 4.29 9.12 -16.62
N GLU A 88 3.38 10.10 -16.48
CA GLU A 88 2.15 10.22 -17.25
C GLU A 88 2.42 10.70 -18.67
N GLY A 89 2.86 9.79 -19.55
CA GLY A 89 3.16 10.11 -20.96
C GLY A 89 1.99 10.74 -21.72
N TRP A 90 0.76 10.56 -21.25
CA TRP A 90 -0.47 11.12 -21.79
C TRP A 90 -0.76 12.56 -21.35
N LEU A 91 -0.20 13.03 -20.22
CA LEU A 91 -0.60 14.30 -19.61
C LEU A 91 -0.24 15.51 -20.49
N LYS A 92 0.93 15.49 -21.14
CA LYS A 92 1.39 16.62 -21.94
C LYS A 92 0.43 16.97 -23.07
N GLN A 93 0.04 15.96 -23.85
CA GLN A 93 -0.88 16.14 -24.98
C GLN A 93 -2.26 16.59 -24.49
N LEU A 94 -2.73 16.02 -23.39
CA LEU A 94 -4.00 16.39 -22.76
C LEU A 94 -3.99 17.84 -22.27
N TYR A 95 -2.91 18.26 -21.62
CA TYR A 95 -2.72 19.64 -21.17
C TYR A 95 -2.73 20.63 -22.34
N GLU A 96 -1.96 20.35 -23.39
CA GLU A 96 -1.94 21.19 -24.60
C GLU A 96 -3.32 21.26 -25.28
N ALA A 97 -4.02 20.12 -25.39
CA ALA A 97 -5.34 20.05 -26.01
C ALA A 97 -6.45 20.75 -25.20
N SER A 98 -6.32 20.78 -23.87
CA SER A 98 -7.28 21.43 -22.97
C SER A 98 -7.25 22.97 -23.06
N GLY A 99 -6.16 23.56 -23.57
CA GLY A 99 -5.93 25.00 -23.53
C GLY A 99 -5.70 25.55 -22.11
N SER A 100 -5.35 24.68 -21.15
CA SER A 100 -5.13 25.08 -19.76
C SER A 100 -3.95 26.02 -19.60
N GLU A 101 -4.13 26.99 -18.70
CA GLU A 101 -3.08 27.89 -18.21
C GLU A 101 -2.65 27.53 -16.78
N ALA A 102 -3.14 26.41 -16.24
CA ALA A 102 -2.86 25.97 -14.89
C ALA A 102 -1.37 25.69 -14.68
N LYS A 103 -0.87 25.97 -13.49
CA LYS A 103 0.51 25.61 -13.16
C LYS A 103 0.68 24.08 -13.12
N LEU A 104 1.62 23.55 -13.89
CA LEU A 104 2.07 22.16 -13.76
C LEU A 104 3.20 22.06 -12.73
N VAL A 105 3.00 21.23 -11.70
CA VAL A 105 3.98 20.94 -10.65
C VAL A 105 4.31 19.46 -10.62
N GLN A 106 5.58 19.15 -10.90
CA GLN A 106 6.06 17.77 -10.86
C GLN A 106 6.48 17.36 -9.44
N VAL A 107 5.89 16.28 -8.93
CA VAL A 107 6.25 15.65 -7.66
C VAL A 107 6.59 14.19 -7.92
N SER A 108 7.89 13.89 -7.91
CA SER A 108 8.44 12.59 -8.29
C SER A 108 9.31 11.98 -7.18
N GLY A 109 9.73 10.73 -7.39
CA GLY A 109 10.45 9.92 -6.40
C GLY A 109 9.53 8.86 -5.79
N GLY A 110 10.10 7.97 -4.97
CA GLY A 110 9.32 6.96 -4.25
C GLY A 110 8.44 7.60 -3.18
N TRP A 111 7.24 7.04 -2.98
CA TRP A 111 6.26 7.50 -1.97
C TRP A 111 5.88 6.38 -0.99
N ALA A 112 6.65 5.29 -0.98
CA ALA A 112 6.37 4.13 -0.13
C ALA A 112 7.13 4.18 1.21
N THR A 113 8.28 4.85 1.27
CA THR A 113 9.11 4.99 2.48
C THR A 113 8.90 6.36 3.15
N PRO A 114 9.25 6.52 4.43
CA PRO A 114 9.04 7.78 5.16
C PRO A 114 9.67 9.00 4.50
N ASP A 115 10.91 8.90 4.06
CA ASP A 115 11.58 10.01 3.35
C ASP A 115 10.85 10.41 2.07
N GLY A 116 10.36 9.39 1.35
CA GLY A 116 9.54 9.56 0.16
C GLY A 116 8.24 10.29 0.46
N VAL A 117 7.47 9.79 1.42
CA VAL A 117 6.22 10.42 1.86
C VAL A 117 6.48 11.87 2.31
N ALA A 118 7.48 12.11 3.16
CA ALA A 118 7.83 13.44 3.63
C ALA A 118 8.20 14.40 2.49
N SER A 119 8.92 13.92 1.46
CA SER A 119 9.23 14.69 0.26
C SER A 119 7.96 15.14 -0.49
N TYR A 120 6.98 14.23 -0.65
CA TYR A 120 5.70 14.55 -1.29
C TYR A 120 4.93 15.62 -0.51
N TYR A 121 4.80 15.46 0.81
CA TYR A 121 4.13 16.44 1.68
C TYR A 121 4.78 17.83 1.58
N ARG A 122 6.11 17.90 1.65
CA ARG A 122 6.83 19.19 1.58
C ARG A 122 6.65 19.89 0.23
N ARG A 123 6.81 19.16 -0.88
CA ARG A 123 6.69 19.71 -2.24
C ARG A 123 5.27 20.21 -2.54
N ILE A 124 4.26 19.45 -2.12
CA ILE A 124 2.86 19.83 -2.31
C ILE A 124 2.52 21.04 -1.43
N ALA A 125 2.96 21.05 -0.17
CA ALA A 125 2.76 22.20 0.72
C ALA A 125 3.39 23.50 0.17
N GLU A 126 4.62 23.40 -0.35
CA GLU A 126 5.32 24.52 -0.99
C GLU A 126 4.52 25.05 -2.19
N ALA A 127 4.11 24.18 -3.11
CA ALA A 127 3.32 24.57 -4.28
C ALA A 127 1.95 25.16 -3.93
N LEU A 128 1.25 24.61 -2.92
CA LEU A 128 -0.01 25.18 -2.43
C LEU A 128 0.18 26.60 -1.90
N LYS A 129 1.29 26.87 -1.22
CA LYS A 129 1.62 28.20 -0.71
C LYS A 129 2.01 29.16 -1.82
N GLU A 130 2.89 28.76 -2.72
CA GLU A 130 3.41 29.63 -3.78
C GLU A 130 2.37 29.97 -4.85
N GLU A 131 1.60 28.98 -5.29
CA GLU A 131 0.71 29.13 -6.45
C GLU A 131 -0.71 29.52 -6.06
N LEU A 132 -1.16 29.15 -4.86
CA LEU A 132 -2.54 29.43 -4.37
C LEU A 132 -2.57 30.34 -3.12
N GLY A 133 -1.42 30.70 -2.55
CA GLY A 133 -1.38 31.48 -1.30
C GLY A 133 -1.89 30.72 -0.08
N LEU A 134 -2.03 29.40 -0.15
CA LEU A 134 -2.58 28.58 0.93
C LEU A 134 -1.48 28.16 1.89
N ASP A 135 -1.43 28.80 3.07
CA ASP A 135 -0.53 28.37 4.13
C ASP A 135 -1.05 27.08 4.77
N VAL A 136 -0.27 26.00 4.63
CA VAL A 136 -0.57 24.67 5.17
C VAL A 136 0.50 24.20 6.16
N SER A 137 1.39 25.09 6.62
CA SER A 137 2.56 24.73 7.44
C SER A 137 2.19 23.99 8.73
N ASP A 138 1.16 24.42 9.46
CA ASP A 138 0.73 23.74 10.69
C ASP A 138 0.29 22.28 10.43
N ARG A 139 -0.47 22.06 9.35
CA ARG A 139 -0.92 20.72 8.95
C ARG A 139 0.25 19.88 8.46
N LEU A 140 1.15 20.46 7.66
CA LEU A 140 2.37 19.80 7.20
C LEU A 140 3.20 19.30 8.40
N GLU A 141 3.46 20.18 9.38
CA GLU A 141 4.23 19.80 10.56
C GLU A 141 3.56 18.69 11.37
N ALA A 142 2.23 18.76 11.54
CA ALA A 142 1.49 17.71 12.23
C ALA A 142 1.60 16.36 11.52
N ARG A 143 1.49 16.35 10.19
CA ARG A 143 1.61 15.13 9.37
C ARG A 143 3.01 14.56 9.34
N LEU A 144 4.04 15.41 9.30
CA LEU A 144 5.43 14.96 9.37
C LEU A 144 5.75 14.34 10.75
N ARG A 145 5.25 14.93 11.84
CA ARG A 145 5.38 14.34 13.19
C ARG A 145 4.67 12.98 13.28
N GLU A 146 3.45 12.90 12.78
CA GLU A 146 2.72 11.62 12.74
C GLU A 146 3.46 10.58 11.90
N LEU A 147 4.02 10.96 10.75
CA LEU A 147 4.82 10.07 9.93
C LEU A 147 6.05 9.56 10.68
N GLU A 148 6.76 10.41 11.40
CA GLU A 148 7.91 10.02 12.23
C GLU A 148 7.53 9.03 13.32
N ASP A 149 6.46 9.31 14.08
CA ASP A 149 5.95 8.44 15.15
C ASP A 149 5.56 7.06 14.58
N VAL A 150 4.81 7.05 13.49
CA VAL A 150 4.36 5.82 12.81
C VAL A 150 5.53 5.02 12.25
N SER A 151 6.50 5.71 11.65
CA SER A 151 7.70 5.07 11.10
C SER A 151 8.48 4.37 12.19
N LYS A 152 8.61 5.01 13.36
CA LYS A 152 9.26 4.42 14.52
C LYS A 152 8.51 3.20 15.04
N ASP A 153 7.20 3.30 15.22
CA ASP A 153 6.36 2.19 15.69
C ASP A 153 6.44 0.98 14.75
N VAL A 154 6.42 1.21 13.43
CA VAL A 154 6.58 0.15 12.42
C VAL A 154 7.93 -0.55 12.55
N LEU A 155 9.03 0.20 12.69
CA LEU A 155 10.37 -0.39 12.79
C LEU A 155 10.57 -1.14 14.11
N GLU A 156 10.03 -0.64 15.22
CA GLU A 156 10.06 -1.34 16.51
C GLU A 156 9.27 -2.66 16.46
N GLU A 157 8.10 -2.68 15.82
CA GLU A 157 7.31 -3.91 15.66
C GLU A 157 7.97 -4.89 14.69
N ALA A 158 8.61 -4.38 13.63
CA ALA A 158 9.36 -5.18 12.68
C ALA A 158 10.56 -5.87 13.34
N GLU A 159 11.34 -5.14 14.15
CA GLU A 159 12.45 -5.71 14.92
C GLU A 159 11.95 -6.78 15.90
N ARG A 160 10.89 -6.48 16.67
CA ARG A 160 10.27 -7.45 17.59
C ARG A 160 9.77 -8.72 16.90
N SER A 161 9.32 -8.60 15.66
CA SER A 161 8.81 -9.72 14.86
C SER A 161 9.89 -10.46 14.10
N GLY A 162 11.18 -10.07 14.26
CA GLY A 162 12.29 -10.76 13.61
C GLY A 162 12.26 -10.69 12.08
N VAL A 163 11.73 -9.61 11.49
CA VAL A 163 11.59 -9.50 10.01
C VAL A 163 12.92 -9.68 9.27
N SER A 164 14.05 -9.35 9.91
CA SER A 164 15.40 -9.49 9.36
C SER A 164 15.82 -10.94 9.12
N GLU A 165 15.15 -11.91 9.76
CA GLU A 165 15.39 -13.34 9.52
C GLU A 165 14.52 -13.90 8.39
N VAL A 166 13.60 -13.08 7.85
CA VAL A 166 12.65 -13.49 6.82
C VAL A 166 13.15 -13.05 5.46
N ARG A 167 13.45 -14.05 4.62
CA ARG A 167 13.85 -13.83 3.23
C ARG A 167 12.65 -13.65 2.32
N VAL A 168 12.73 -12.64 1.45
CA VAL A 168 11.62 -12.17 0.63
C VAL A 168 12.00 -12.10 -0.85
N ILE A 169 11.07 -12.49 -1.71
CA ILE A 169 11.07 -12.07 -3.12
C ILE A 169 9.99 -11.02 -3.31
N ALA A 170 10.34 -9.83 -3.80
CA ALA A 170 9.39 -8.72 -3.90
C ALA A 170 9.28 -8.21 -5.34
N MET A 171 8.07 -7.86 -5.77
CA MET A 171 7.92 -7.10 -7.01
C MET A 171 8.64 -5.75 -6.87
N SER A 172 9.32 -5.27 -7.92
CA SER A 172 10.22 -4.10 -7.86
C SER A 172 9.59 -2.85 -7.22
N TRP A 173 8.28 -2.64 -7.40
CA TRP A 173 7.57 -1.49 -6.82
C TRP A 173 7.45 -1.53 -5.30
N GLN A 174 7.49 -2.72 -4.70
CA GLN A 174 7.34 -2.94 -3.25
C GLN A 174 8.70 -3.11 -2.56
N ARG A 175 9.76 -3.45 -3.31
CA ARG A 175 11.09 -3.73 -2.79
C ARG A 175 11.59 -2.70 -1.78
N GLY A 176 11.62 -1.42 -2.16
CA GLY A 176 12.19 -0.38 -1.30
C GLY A 176 11.46 -0.22 0.04
N PHE A 177 10.16 -0.52 0.07
CA PHE A 177 9.40 -0.52 1.33
C PHE A 177 9.70 -1.75 2.19
N VAL A 178 9.77 -2.91 1.56
CA VAL A 178 10.09 -4.19 2.22
C VAL A 178 11.50 -4.14 2.82
N GLU A 179 12.48 -3.61 2.08
CA GLU A 179 13.85 -3.39 2.57
C GLU A 179 13.90 -2.36 3.70
N TRP A 180 13.15 -1.24 3.58
CA TRP A 180 13.09 -0.23 4.64
C TRP A 180 12.54 -0.81 5.96
N MET A 181 11.56 -1.70 5.88
CA MET A 181 11.00 -2.37 7.06
C MET A 181 11.97 -3.37 7.70
N GLY A 182 13.06 -3.75 7.02
CA GLY A 182 14.13 -4.58 7.56
C GLY A 182 14.16 -6.03 7.05
N PHE A 183 13.33 -6.39 6.07
CA PHE A 183 13.34 -7.72 5.47
C PHE A 183 14.58 -7.96 4.59
N ASP A 184 15.02 -9.22 4.49
CA ASP A 184 16.09 -9.64 3.59
C ASP A 184 15.52 -9.93 2.19
N VAL A 185 15.58 -8.97 1.27
CA VAL A 185 15.11 -9.13 -0.10
C VAL A 185 16.18 -9.78 -0.96
N VAL A 186 16.01 -11.08 -1.24
CA VAL A 186 16.98 -11.89 -2.01
C VAL A 186 16.67 -11.98 -3.50
N GLY A 187 15.49 -11.51 -3.91
CA GLY A 187 15.10 -11.48 -5.32
C GLY A 187 14.03 -10.46 -5.61
N GLU A 188 14.00 -9.99 -6.85
CA GLU A 188 12.98 -9.07 -7.33
C GLU A 188 12.42 -9.49 -8.68
N PHE A 189 11.18 -9.08 -8.95
CA PHE A 189 10.57 -9.30 -10.25
C PHE A 189 9.78 -8.09 -10.73
N GLY A 190 9.78 -7.88 -12.04
CA GLY A 190 9.03 -6.81 -12.68
C GLY A 190 7.55 -7.16 -12.89
N PRO A 191 6.83 -6.32 -13.64
CA PRO A 191 5.48 -6.63 -14.09
C PRO A 191 5.41 -7.96 -14.88
N PRO A 192 4.35 -8.78 -14.69
CA PRO A 192 4.18 -10.09 -15.33
C PRO A 192 4.35 -10.07 -16.85
N GLU A 193 3.91 -9.02 -17.53
CA GLU A 193 4.00 -8.89 -18.98
C GLU A 193 5.43 -8.77 -19.51
N LYS A 194 6.41 -8.54 -18.63
CA LYS A 194 7.83 -8.46 -18.95
C LYS A 194 8.63 -9.69 -18.53
N LEU A 195 7.99 -10.69 -17.92
CA LEU A 195 8.66 -11.89 -17.41
C LEU A 195 8.46 -13.07 -18.36
N SER A 196 9.54 -13.78 -18.65
CA SER A 196 9.51 -15.07 -19.34
C SER A 196 9.37 -16.22 -18.35
N SER A 197 9.01 -17.41 -18.84
CA SER A 197 8.98 -18.62 -18.00
C SER A 197 10.34 -18.95 -17.38
N ALA A 198 11.43 -18.67 -18.10
CA ALA A 198 12.79 -18.90 -17.59
C ALA A 198 13.12 -17.98 -16.42
N ASP A 199 12.71 -16.70 -16.48
CA ASP A 199 12.91 -15.76 -15.37
C ASP A 199 12.16 -16.22 -14.11
N ILE A 200 10.95 -16.77 -14.28
CA ILE A 200 10.16 -17.30 -13.17
C ILE A 200 10.82 -18.55 -12.58
N GLU A 201 11.30 -19.47 -13.42
CA GLU A 201 12.01 -20.67 -12.96
C GLU A 201 13.30 -20.30 -12.20
N GLU A 202 14.05 -19.31 -12.67
CA GLU A 202 15.26 -18.81 -12.00
C GLU A 202 14.92 -18.21 -10.62
N LEU A 203 13.85 -17.40 -10.54
CA LEU A 203 13.39 -16.84 -9.26
C LEU A 203 12.92 -17.91 -8.28
N VAL A 204 12.24 -18.96 -8.75
CA VAL A 204 11.84 -20.09 -7.92
C VAL A 204 13.05 -20.89 -7.46
N ALA A 205 14.05 -21.11 -8.33
CA ALA A 205 15.28 -21.78 -7.95
C ALA A 205 16.05 -21.00 -6.88
N ALA A 206 16.26 -19.70 -7.10
CA ALA A 206 16.90 -18.79 -6.15
C ALA A 206 16.12 -18.71 -4.83
N GLY A 207 14.78 -18.64 -4.91
CA GLY A 207 13.92 -18.62 -3.74
C GLY A 207 14.01 -19.91 -2.91
N ARG A 208 14.15 -21.07 -3.57
CA ARG A 208 14.31 -22.37 -2.90
C ARG A 208 15.68 -22.49 -2.23
N GLU A 209 16.75 -22.10 -2.93
CA GLU A 209 18.11 -22.11 -2.39
C GLU A 209 18.24 -21.20 -1.16
N ASN A 210 17.60 -20.03 -1.20
CA ASN A 210 17.60 -19.08 -0.10
C ASN A 210 16.50 -19.36 0.94
N GLY A 211 15.61 -20.34 0.77
CA GLY A 211 14.54 -20.59 1.75
C GLY A 211 13.62 -19.38 1.97
N VAL A 212 13.20 -18.74 0.87
CA VAL A 212 12.30 -17.58 0.87
C VAL A 212 10.98 -17.95 1.55
N GLY A 213 10.60 -17.14 2.56
CA GLY A 213 9.40 -17.34 3.34
C GLY A 213 8.21 -16.49 2.91
N ILE A 214 8.47 -15.37 2.21
CA ILE A 214 7.42 -14.44 1.77
C ILE A 214 7.67 -14.02 0.32
N VAL A 215 6.59 -13.94 -0.47
CA VAL A 215 6.59 -13.34 -1.81
C VAL A 215 5.63 -12.16 -1.84
N VAL A 216 6.07 -11.00 -2.31
CA VAL A 216 5.28 -9.77 -2.31
C VAL A 216 4.93 -9.34 -3.73
N SER A 217 3.64 -9.19 -4.01
CA SER A 217 3.12 -8.65 -5.27
C SER A 217 2.58 -7.23 -5.12
N ASN A 218 2.58 -6.48 -6.23
CA ASN A 218 1.87 -5.21 -6.34
C ASN A 218 0.49 -5.43 -6.97
N LEU A 219 -0.58 -5.00 -6.29
CA LEU A 219 -1.96 -5.21 -6.70
C LEU A 219 -2.23 -4.71 -8.13
N GLN A 220 -1.83 -3.49 -8.47
CA GLN A 220 -2.10 -2.87 -9.77
C GLN A 220 -1.25 -3.43 -10.92
N SER A 221 -0.27 -4.28 -10.62
CA SER A 221 0.62 -4.89 -11.61
C SER A 221 0.38 -6.39 -11.79
N GLY A 222 -0.69 -6.94 -11.20
CA GLY A 222 -0.98 -8.37 -11.24
C GLY A 222 -0.34 -9.16 -10.09
N VAL A 223 -1.03 -10.21 -9.68
CA VAL A 223 -0.72 -10.98 -8.45
C VAL A 223 -0.47 -12.46 -8.75
N GLU A 224 -0.75 -12.90 -9.96
CA GLU A 224 -0.76 -14.29 -10.38
C GLU A 224 0.65 -14.91 -10.35
N VAL A 225 1.64 -14.16 -10.87
CA VAL A 225 3.05 -14.60 -10.89
C VAL A 225 3.60 -14.74 -9.47
N GLY A 226 3.39 -13.73 -8.61
CA GLY A 226 3.83 -13.81 -7.22
C GLY A 226 3.15 -14.95 -6.46
N GLY A 227 1.86 -15.18 -6.71
CA GLY A 227 1.13 -16.31 -6.12
C GLY A 227 1.63 -17.67 -6.62
N MET A 228 2.05 -17.76 -7.88
CA MET A 228 2.70 -18.96 -8.43
C MET A 228 4.03 -19.23 -7.75
N ILE A 229 4.92 -18.23 -7.70
CA ILE A 229 6.23 -18.35 -7.03
C ILE A 229 6.03 -18.74 -5.56
N ALA A 230 5.08 -18.11 -4.86
CA ALA A 230 4.80 -18.43 -3.46
C ALA A 230 4.37 -19.88 -3.25
N ARG A 231 3.50 -20.41 -4.12
CA ARG A 231 3.07 -21.81 -4.06
C ARG A 231 4.21 -22.79 -4.29
N GLU A 232 5.04 -22.55 -5.31
CA GLU A 232 6.20 -23.41 -5.62
C GLU A 232 7.24 -23.43 -4.49
N LEU A 233 7.36 -22.32 -3.76
CA LEU A 233 8.28 -22.18 -2.63
C LEU A 233 7.70 -22.61 -1.29
N GLY A 234 6.38 -22.84 -1.19
CA GLY A 234 5.72 -22.98 0.11
C GLY A 234 5.75 -21.69 0.95
N ALA A 235 5.94 -20.53 0.31
CA ALA A 235 6.01 -19.23 0.96
C ALA A 235 4.61 -18.62 1.20
N VAL A 236 4.54 -17.58 2.03
CA VAL A 236 3.35 -16.75 2.21
C VAL A 236 3.29 -15.71 1.09
N HIS A 237 2.15 -15.58 0.41
CA HIS A 237 1.94 -14.57 -0.63
C HIS A 237 1.27 -13.33 -0.05
N VAL A 238 1.92 -12.18 -0.20
CA VAL A 238 1.42 -10.88 0.27
C VAL A 238 1.13 -9.98 -0.92
N ILE A 239 -0.04 -9.34 -0.92
CA ILE A 239 -0.46 -8.40 -1.95
C ILE A 239 -0.53 -7.00 -1.33
N LEU A 240 0.32 -6.11 -1.81
CA LEU A 240 0.37 -4.71 -1.38
C LEU A 240 -0.13 -3.77 -2.48
N SER A 241 -0.77 -2.68 -2.09
CA SER A 241 -1.10 -1.58 -3.00
C SER A 241 0.01 -0.52 -2.99
N ASN A 242 0.15 0.20 -4.10
CA ASN A 242 0.96 1.41 -4.18
C ASN A 242 0.17 2.71 -4.03
N PHE A 243 -1.15 2.64 -4.01
CA PHE A 243 -2.00 3.82 -4.10
C PHE A 243 -2.93 3.90 -2.88
N PRO A 244 -3.01 5.06 -2.21
CA PRO A 244 -4.08 5.34 -1.26
C PRO A 244 -5.45 5.18 -1.93
N GLU A 245 -6.47 4.99 -1.11
CA GLU A 245 -7.88 4.79 -1.48
C GLU A 245 -8.16 3.47 -2.23
N THR A 246 -7.19 2.54 -2.25
CA THR A 246 -7.44 1.18 -2.74
C THR A 246 -8.22 0.35 -1.73
N ASP A 247 -8.07 0.67 -0.46
CA ASP A 247 -8.80 0.12 0.68
C ASP A 247 -9.45 1.28 1.47
N PRO A 248 -10.68 1.13 2.01
CA PRO A 248 -11.35 2.19 2.78
C PRO A 248 -10.54 2.76 3.96
N GLU A 249 -9.60 1.98 4.50
CA GLU A 249 -8.72 2.38 5.60
C GLU A 249 -7.47 3.14 5.13
N THR A 250 -7.13 3.07 3.83
CA THR A 250 -5.88 3.61 3.27
C THR A 250 -6.04 5.01 2.67
N LYS A 251 -6.65 5.95 3.41
CA LYS A 251 -7.00 7.28 2.85
C LYS A 251 -5.79 8.16 2.56
N THR A 252 -4.76 8.07 3.38
CA THR A 252 -3.52 8.85 3.24
C THR A 252 -2.33 7.97 2.89
N LEU A 253 -1.20 8.58 2.53
CA LEU A 253 0.07 7.84 2.37
C LEU A 253 0.55 7.23 3.70
N ILE A 254 0.27 7.88 4.84
CA ILE A 254 0.61 7.35 6.16
C ILE A 254 -0.26 6.12 6.48
N ASP A 255 -1.55 6.16 6.15
CA ASP A 255 -2.44 5.00 6.33
C ASP A 255 -2.04 3.83 5.44
N LEU A 256 -1.70 4.12 4.18
CA LEU A 256 -1.18 3.11 3.26
C LEU A 256 0.09 2.46 3.80
N MET A 257 1.01 3.26 4.36
CA MET A 257 2.23 2.76 4.99
C MET A 257 1.91 1.80 6.15
N LYS A 258 1.05 2.21 7.09
CA LYS A 258 0.61 1.35 8.21
C LYS A 258 0.02 0.04 7.72
N HIS A 259 -0.94 0.13 6.80
CA HIS A 259 -1.61 -1.04 6.25
C HIS A 259 -0.65 -2.01 5.55
N LYS A 260 0.36 -1.48 4.84
CA LYS A 260 1.40 -2.31 4.22
C LYS A 260 2.27 -3.02 5.28
N SER A 261 2.66 -2.30 6.34
CA SER A 261 3.39 -2.87 7.47
C SER A 261 2.61 -3.98 8.15
N ASP A 262 1.33 -3.74 8.45
CA ASP A 262 0.45 -4.71 9.12
C ASP A 262 0.33 -6.01 8.32
N LYS A 263 0.15 -5.91 7.00
CA LYS A 263 0.10 -7.08 6.11
C LYS A 263 1.41 -7.88 6.10
N LEU A 264 2.54 -7.21 6.13
CA LEU A 264 3.84 -7.87 6.18
C LEU A 264 4.06 -8.56 7.53
N LEU A 265 3.71 -7.91 8.64
CA LEU A 265 3.80 -8.50 9.98
C LEU A 265 2.84 -9.68 10.17
N GLU A 266 1.62 -9.59 9.63
CA GLU A 266 0.69 -10.71 9.60
C GLU A 266 1.28 -11.90 8.81
N ALA A 267 1.93 -11.63 7.68
CA ALA A 267 2.58 -12.65 6.88
C ALA A 267 3.74 -13.35 7.62
N VAL A 268 4.49 -12.62 8.44
CA VAL A 268 5.53 -13.21 9.32
C VAL A 268 4.88 -14.16 10.32
N LYS A 269 3.82 -13.74 11.01
CA LYS A 269 3.08 -14.60 11.96
C LYS A 269 2.53 -15.86 11.26
N LEU A 270 1.97 -15.71 10.05
CA LEU A 270 1.49 -16.85 9.26
C LEU A 270 2.61 -17.81 8.86
N LEU A 271 3.79 -17.28 8.52
CA LEU A 271 4.96 -18.08 8.20
C LEU A 271 5.45 -18.89 9.41
N GLU A 272 5.50 -18.28 10.60
CA GLU A 272 5.85 -18.97 11.85
C GLU A 272 4.88 -20.11 12.16
N VAL A 273 3.57 -19.85 12.05
CA VAL A 273 2.53 -20.86 12.25
C VAL A 273 2.71 -22.01 11.26
N ARG A 274 2.99 -21.73 9.98
CA ARG A 274 3.22 -22.75 8.96
C ARG A 274 4.45 -23.61 9.29
N ARG A 275 5.58 -22.99 9.63
CA ARG A 275 6.81 -23.70 10.02
C ARG A 275 6.59 -24.58 11.26
N GLY A 276 5.84 -24.08 12.24
CA GLY A 276 5.48 -24.85 13.44
C GLY A 276 4.60 -26.06 13.12
N LEU A 277 3.64 -25.90 12.20
CA LEU A 277 2.78 -27.00 11.74
C LEU A 277 3.60 -28.08 11.02
N GLU A 278 4.47 -27.70 10.08
CA GLU A 278 5.35 -28.63 9.36
C GLU A 278 6.26 -29.41 10.33
N SER A 279 6.82 -28.75 11.34
CA SER A 279 7.62 -29.41 12.37
C SER A 279 6.81 -30.42 13.18
N ALA A 280 5.58 -30.06 13.59
CA ALA A 280 4.70 -30.94 14.35
C ALA A 280 4.24 -32.16 13.52
N GLU A 281 3.96 -31.96 12.22
CA GLU A 281 3.62 -33.04 11.31
C GLU A 281 4.79 -34.02 11.13
N ALA A 282 6.01 -33.50 10.95
CA ALA A 282 7.22 -34.33 10.85
C ALA A 282 7.46 -35.16 12.12
N GLU A 283 7.29 -34.57 13.31
CA GLU A 283 7.36 -35.31 14.57
C GLU A 283 6.28 -36.41 14.66
N LEU A 284 5.05 -36.10 14.26
CA LEU A 284 3.94 -37.06 14.27
C LEU A 284 4.24 -38.25 13.33
N GLU A 285 4.77 -38.00 12.14
CA GLU A 285 5.17 -39.05 11.19
C GLU A 285 6.29 -39.92 11.75
N PHE A 286 7.27 -39.30 12.42
CA PHE A 286 8.33 -40.02 13.11
C PHE A 286 7.77 -40.93 14.22
N TYR A 287 6.91 -40.41 15.11
CA TYR A 287 6.29 -41.20 16.18
C TYR A 287 5.40 -42.33 15.64
N ARG A 288 4.66 -42.09 14.55
CA ARG A 288 3.89 -43.14 13.87
C ARG A 288 4.80 -44.24 13.35
N SER A 289 5.90 -43.88 12.69
CA SER A 289 6.87 -44.83 12.14
C SER A 289 7.52 -45.68 13.23
N VAL A 290 7.91 -45.08 14.35
CA VAL A 290 8.43 -45.79 15.52
C VAL A 290 7.38 -46.71 16.12
N SER A 291 6.14 -46.22 16.29
CA SER A 291 5.04 -47.01 16.86
C SER A 291 4.73 -48.24 16.00
N TYR A 292 4.64 -48.09 14.67
CA TYR A 292 4.43 -49.20 13.76
C TYR A 292 5.57 -50.21 13.79
N SER A 293 6.82 -49.73 13.91
CA SER A 293 7.99 -50.59 14.03
C SER A 293 7.95 -51.40 15.34
N LEU A 294 7.60 -50.77 16.46
CA LEU A 294 7.46 -51.44 17.75
C LEU A 294 6.34 -52.48 17.75
N VAL A 295 5.18 -52.18 17.14
CA VAL A 295 4.09 -53.14 16.97
C VAL A 295 4.55 -54.33 16.12
N ALA A 296 5.26 -54.09 15.01
CA ALA A 296 5.78 -55.16 14.17
C ALA A 296 6.77 -56.06 14.91
N VAL A 297 7.73 -55.48 15.65
CA VAL A 297 8.67 -56.24 16.49
C VAL A 297 7.92 -57.06 17.54
N SER A 298 6.97 -56.46 18.23
CA SER A 298 6.17 -57.16 19.26
C SER A 298 5.38 -58.35 18.69
N LEU A 299 4.82 -58.21 17.48
CA LEU A 299 4.13 -59.29 16.78
C LEU A 299 5.08 -60.42 16.38
N ILE A 300 6.29 -60.09 15.91
CA ILE A 300 7.33 -61.07 15.58
C ILE A 300 7.75 -61.85 16.83
N GLU A 301 8.03 -61.15 17.93
CA GLU A 301 8.40 -61.77 19.21
C GLU A 301 7.31 -62.70 19.72
N ALA A 302 6.05 -62.25 19.70
CA ALA A 302 4.91 -63.07 20.10
C ALA A 302 4.78 -64.34 19.23
N ALA A 303 4.98 -64.22 17.91
CA ALA A 303 4.95 -65.37 17.00
C ALA A 303 6.09 -66.36 17.27
N VAL A 304 7.31 -65.87 17.54
CA VAL A 304 8.46 -66.70 17.91
C VAL A 304 8.21 -67.45 19.23
N ILE A 305 7.71 -66.76 20.26
CA ILE A 305 7.37 -67.37 21.54
C ILE A 305 6.30 -68.45 21.36
N ALA A 306 5.24 -68.16 20.60
CA ALA A 306 4.18 -69.12 20.31
C ALA A 306 4.71 -70.37 19.58
N TYR A 307 5.58 -70.19 18.58
CA TYR A 307 6.22 -71.28 17.84
C TYR A 307 7.11 -72.14 18.74
N LEU A 308 7.95 -71.53 19.58
CA LEU A 308 8.80 -72.26 20.51
C LEU A 308 7.97 -73.04 21.54
N GLY A 309 6.92 -72.43 22.08
CA GLY A 309 5.99 -73.10 23.00
C GLY A 309 5.26 -74.29 22.35
N TRP A 310 4.81 -74.14 21.10
CA TRP A 310 4.21 -75.24 20.34
C TRP A 310 5.21 -76.38 20.09
N ARG A 311 6.45 -76.04 19.69
CA ARG A 311 7.50 -77.01 19.43
C ARG A 311 7.87 -77.82 20.68
N LEU A 312 7.99 -77.16 21.83
CA LEU A 312 8.28 -77.82 23.12
C LEU A 312 7.20 -78.82 23.52
N ARG A 313 5.91 -78.48 23.32
CA ARG A 313 4.78 -79.39 23.59
C ARG A 313 4.71 -80.62 22.67
N LYS A 314 5.41 -80.60 21.54
CA LYS A 314 5.42 -81.70 20.56
C LYS A 314 6.58 -82.68 20.77
N ILE A 315 7.58 -82.30 21.56
CA ILE A 315 8.81 -83.05 21.81
C ILE A 315 8.78 -83.73 23.19
N GLY A 316 7.99 -83.22 24.14
CA GLY A 316 7.68 -83.88 25.41
C GLY A 316 6.38 -84.65 25.35
#